data_AF-A0A6N9JU96-F1
#
_entry.id   AF-A0A6N9JU96-F1
#
_cell.length_a   1.000
_cell.length_b   1.000
_cell.length_c   1.000
_cell.angle_alpha   90.00
_cell.angle_beta   90.00
_cell.angle_gamma   90.00
#
_symmetry.space_group_name_H-M   'P 1'
#
loop_
_entity.id
_entity.type
_entity.pdbx_description
1 polymer ?
#
loop_
_entity_poly.entity_id
_entity_poly.type
_entity_poly.pdbx_seq_one_letter_code
_entity_poly.pdbx_strand_id
1 'polypeptide(L)'
;MYYELYVDVFFLMNFTMDTILLALLKKALACPVRYGRIIAGGVLGAVVTCVVVIWPCKTTWAKFIVFHGVINVLMLRTGLGLKWGRELFRGWVILYIESFLLGGVLQFAGQYLRQGSVFFALAVISYYVVLGIWKIILLFSEKGNRYCEVVVFFGERNCRLRALIDTGNTLKDTVSKDPVSVMDQASVKRLTEGKQPERFRYIPYHSIGKKEGVMPAFRMDKIQIIRDGYRINVEYPLVAVCEEELGSENYQMIINPDILAGGKKNGDKSSSSTSV
;
A
#
# COMPACT_ATOMS: atom_id res chain seq x y z
N MET A 1 -29.63 31.93 -26.53
CA MET A 1 -29.86 31.05 -25.37
C MET A 1 -29.19 31.73 -24.19
N TYR A 2 -29.95 32.18 -23.19
CA TYR A 2 -29.40 32.77 -21.97
C TYR A 2 -29.15 31.64 -20.96
N TYR A 3 -27.95 31.60 -20.37
CA TYR A 3 -27.60 30.65 -19.31
C TYR A 3 -27.53 31.43 -18.00
N GLU A 4 -28.34 31.06 -17.03
CA GLU A 4 -28.26 31.58 -15.66
C GLU A 4 -27.28 30.73 -14.86
N LEU A 5 -26.18 31.33 -14.40
CA LEU A 5 -25.22 30.67 -13.51
C LEU A 5 -25.42 31.18 -12.08
N TYR A 6 -25.95 30.32 -11.23
CA TYR A 6 -26.03 30.54 -9.78
C TYR A 6 -24.66 30.30 -9.17
N VAL A 7 -23.86 31.37 -9.07
CA VAL A 7 -22.44 31.32 -8.64
C VAL A 7 -22.30 30.77 -7.22
N ASP A 8 -23.27 31.05 -6.35
CA ASP A 8 -23.37 30.53 -4.99
C ASP A 8 -23.53 29.00 -4.94
N VAL A 9 -24.49 28.46 -5.70
CA VAL A 9 -24.71 27.00 -5.79
C VAL A 9 -23.53 26.33 -6.48
N PHE A 10 -23.00 26.94 -7.54
CA PHE A 10 -21.82 26.44 -8.25
C PHE A 10 -20.59 26.39 -7.35
N PHE A 11 -20.35 27.45 -6.57
CA PHE A 11 -19.29 27.48 -5.57
C PHE A 11 -19.47 26.36 -4.54
N LEU A 12 -20.66 26.20 -3.97
CA LEU A 12 -20.92 25.20 -2.94
C LEU A 12 -20.76 23.76 -3.47
N MET A 13 -21.16 23.52 -4.72
CA MET A 13 -20.98 22.24 -5.39
C MET A 13 -19.49 21.92 -5.58
N ASN A 14 -18.71 22.85 -6.13
CA ASN A 14 -17.27 22.65 -6.33
C ASN A 14 -16.53 22.52 -4.99
N PHE A 15 -16.85 23.36 -4.00
CA PHE A 15 -16.28 23.30 -2.67
C PHE A 15 -16.52 21.93 -2.02
N THR A 16 -17.74 21.41 -2.12
CA THR A 16 -18.10 20.09 -1.59
C THR A 16 -17.29 18.99 -2.25
N MET A 17 -17.25 18.99 -3.58
CA MET A 17 -16.55 17.97 -4.36
C MET A 17 -15.04 17.99 -4.09
N ASP A 18 -14.43 19.17 -4.15
CA ASP A 18 -13.00 19.36 -3.91
C ASP A 18 -12.61 18.96 -2.49
N THR A 19 -13.44 19.29 -1.49
CA THR A 19 -13.22 18.91 -0.09
C THR A 19 -13.31 17.39 0.10
N ILE A 20 -14.30 16.75 -0.51
CA ILE A 20 -14.46 15.28 -0.48
C ILE A 20 -13.27 14.59 -1.12
N LEU A 21 -12.84 15.04 -2.30
CA LEU A 21 -11.70 14.49 -3.01
C LEU A 21 -10.41 14.62 -2.20
N LEU A 22 -10.15 15.80 -1.62
CA LEU A 22 -9.00 16.00 -0.74
C LEU A 22 -9.08 15.13 0.53
N ALA A 23 -10.27 14.91 1.09
CA ALA A 23 -10.47 14.05 2.26
C ALA A 23 -10.25 12.56 1.93
N LEU A 24 -10.69 12.11 0.76
CA LEU A 24 -10.39 10.77 0.24
C LEU A 24 -8.90 10.60 0.00
N LEU A 25 -8.29 11.57 -0.70
CA LEU A 25 -6.87 11.55 -1.03
C LEU A 25 -5.98 11.59 0.21
N LYS A 26 -6.36 12.33 1.25
CA LYS A 26 -5.70 12.28 2.57
C LYS A 26 -5.63 10.85 3.10
N LYS A 27 -6.74 10.11 3.04
CA LYS A 27 -6.82 8.72 3.52
C LYS A 27 -6.02 7.79 2.61
N ALA A 28 -6.13 7.92 1.30
CA ALA A 28 -5.39 7.11 0.32
C ALA A 28 -3.86 7.30 0.43
N LEU A 29 -3.40 8.51 0.73
CA LEU A 29 -1.99 8.84 0.90
C LEU A 29 -1.48 8.77 2.35
N ALA A 30 -2.34 8.44 3.32
CA ALA A 30 -2.03 8.43 4.75
C ALA A 30 -1.37 9.74 5.26
N CYS A 31 -1.84 10.90 4.77
CA CYS A 31 -1.23 12.18 5.12
C CYS A 31 -1.68 12.69 6.52
N PRO A 32 -0.77 13.13 7.40
CA PRO A 32 -1.09 13.61 8.75
C PRO A 32 -1.60 15.07 8.78
N VAL A 33 -2.29 15.53 7.73
CA VAL A 33 -2.76 16.92 7.62
C VAL A 33 -4.06 17.16 8.40
N ARG A 34 -4.19 18.35 9.00
CA ARG A 34 -5.42 18.78 9.69
C ARG A 34 -6.54 19.06 8.68
N TYR A 35 -7.79 18.79 9.06
CA TYR A 35 -8.96 19.05 8.21
C TYR A 35 -9.12 20.53 7.81
N GLY A 36 -8.62 21.47 8.62
CA GLY A 36 -8.61 22.89 8.26
C GLY A 36 -7.85 23.19 6.96
N ARG A 37 -6.75 22.48 6.68
CA ARG A 37 -6.03 22.63 5.40
C ARG A 37 -6.85 22.07 4.24
N ILE A 38 -7.52 20.95 4.44
CA ILE A 38 -8.39 20.33 3.43
C ILE A 38 -9.51 21.28 3.02
N ILE A 39 -10.18 21.90 4.00
CA ILE A 39 -11.20 22.92 3.75
C ILE A 39 -10.60 24.11 3.00
N ALA A 40 -9.43 24.61 3.41
CA ALA A 40 -8.76 25.71 2.71
C ALA A 40 -8.42 25.36 1.25
N GLY A 41 -7.98 24.13 1.00
CA GLY A 41 -7.74 23.62 -0.35
C GLY A 41 -9.02 23.56 -1.19
N GLY A 42 -10.12 23.05 -0.62
CA GLY A 42 -11.41 23.00 -1.30
C GLY A 42 -12.01 24.38 -1.58
N VAL A 43 -11.90 25.32 -0.64
CA VAL A 43 -12.30 26.72 -0.86
C VAL A 43 -11.48 27.32 -2.00
N LEU A 44 -10.17 27.13 -1.99
CA LEU A 44 -9.29 27.65 -3.03
C LEU A 44 -9.63 27.06 -4.42
N GLY A 45 -9.87 25.76 -4.50
CA GLY A 45 -10.33 25.09 -5.71
C GLY A 45 -11.63 25.69 -6.25
N ALA A 46 -12.65 25.80 -5.39
CA ALA A 46 -13.95 26.36 -5.74
C ALA A 46 -13.89 27.83 -6.18
N VAL A 47 -13.13 28.68 -5.47
CA VAL A 47 -12.94 30.10 -5.84
C VAL A 47 -12.28 30.21 -7.21
N VAL A 48 -11.16 29.51 -7.43
CA VAL A 48 -10.44 29.58 -8.71
C VAL A 48 -11.31 29.06 -9.85
N THR A 49 -12.06 27.97 -9.63
CA THR A 49 -13.04 27.45 -10.59
C THR A 49 -14.08 28.51 -10.95
N CYS A 50 -14.69 29.19 -9.99
CA CYS A 50 -15.66 30.27 -10.25
C CYS A 50 -15.05 31.40 -11.08
N VAL A 51 -13.84 31.86 -10.72
CA VAL A 51 -13.12 32.91 -11.45
C VAL A 51 -12.87 32.51 -12.90
N VAL A 52 -12.41 31.27 -13.14
CA VAL A 52 -12.08 30.77 -14.47
C VAL A 52 -13.32 30.61 -15.36
N VAL A 53 -14.47 30.23 -14.78
CA VAL A 53 -15.74 30.12 -15.52
C VAL A 53 -16.23 31.49 -15.99
N ILE A 54 -16.18 32.50 -15.13
CA ILE A 54 -16.63 33.86 -15.44
C ILE A 54 -15.65 34.56 -16.40
N TRP A 55 -14.38 34.15 -16.39
CA TRP A 55 -13.35 34.78 -17.18
C TRP A 55 -13.62 34.68 -18.71
N PRO A 56 -13.61 35.80 -19.45
CA PRO A 56 -13.98 35.86 -20.87
C PRO A 56 -12.87 35.38 -21.81
N CYS A 57 -12.12 34.34 -21.44
CA CYS A 57 -11.17 33.69 -22.34
C CYS A 57 -11.92 32.72 -23.26
N LYS A 58 -11.82 32.95 -24.58
CA LYS A 58 -12.40 32.10 -25.62
C LYS A 58 -11.52 30.89 -25.96
N THR A 59 -10.31 30.82 -25.40
CA THR A 59 -9.34 29.76 -25.69
C THR A 59 -9.67 28.50 -24.90
N THR A 60 -10.37 27.55 -25.52
CA THR A 60 -10.85 26.31 -24.87
C THR A 60 -9.72 25.46 -24.29
N TRP A 61 -8.60 25.32 -25.00
CA TRP A 61 -7.47 24.52 -24.52
C TRP A 61 -6.80 25.13 -23.28
N ALA A 62 -6.76 26.46 -23.18
CA ALA A 62 -6.21 27.15 -22.02
C ALA A 62 -7.10 26.92 -20.79
N LYS A 63 -8.42 27.00 -20.94
CA LYS A 63 -9.38 26.64 -19.88
C LYS A 63 -9.20 25.19 -19.45
N PHE A 64 -9.03 24.27 -20.40
CA PHE A 64 -8.79 22.85 -20.11
C PHE A 64 -7.56 22.64 -19.22
N ILE A 65 -6.42 23.25 -19.57
CA ILE A 65 -5.18 23.17 -18.78
C ILE A 65 -5.37 23.73 -17.36
N VAL A 66 -6.11 24.84 -17.23
CA VAL A 66 -6.37 25.44 -15.91
C VAL A 66 -7.21 24.52 -15.04
N PHE A 67 -8.34 24.01 -15.55
CA PHE A 67 -9.21 23.10 -14.80
C PHE A 67 -8.51 21.79 -14.42
N HIS A 68 -7.74 21.22 -15.34
CA HIS A 68 -7.19 19.88 -15.16
C HIS A 68 -5.79 19.87 -14.53
N GLY A 69 -5.05 20.97 -14.68
CA GLY A 69 -3.69 21.14 -14.15
C GLY A 69 -3.65 22.09 -12.97
N VAL A 70 -3.79 23.39 -13.23
CA VAL A 70 -3.47 24.46 -12.28
C VAL A 70 -4.31 24.36 -11.00
N ILE A 71 -5.64 24.24 -11.13
CA ILE A 71 -6.55 24.19 -9.98
C ILE A 71 -6.21 22.98 -9.09
N ASN A 72 -6.09 21.80 -9.69
CA ASN A 72 -5.75 20.57 -8.97
C ASN A 72 -4.39 20.68 -8.26
N VAL A 73 -3.36 21.22 -8.93
CA VAL A 73 -2.04 21.39 -8.31
C VAL A 73 -2.10 22.34 -7.11
N LEU A 74 -2.79 23.48 -7.24
CA LEU A 74 -2.94 24.44 -6.16
C LEU A 74 -3.71 23.85 -4.97
N MET A 75 -4.80 23.14 -5.26
CA MET A 75 -5.61 22.44 -4.26
C MET A 75 -4.81 21.38 -3.50
N LEU A 76 -4.00 20.58 -4.19
CA LEU A 76 -3.12 19.57 -3.57
C LEU A 76 -2.03 20.20 -2.68
N ARG A 77 -1.44 21.31 -3.13
CA ARG A 77 -0.37 22.02 -2.40
C ARG A 77 -0.90 22.69 -1.13
N THR A 78 -2.05 23.33 -1.23
CA THR A 78 -2.68 24.03 -0.10
C THR A 78 -3.32 23.03 0.87
N GLY A 79 -4.11 22.09 0.33
CA GLY A 79 -4.88 21.09 1.06
C GLY A 79 -4.05 20.01 1.75
N LEU A 80 -3.14 19.39 1.02
CA LEU A 80 -2.34 18.26 1.51
C LEU A 80 -0.87 18.60 1.75
N GLY A 81 -0.38 19.75 1.27
CA GLY A 81 1.01 20.13 1.46
C GLY A 81 2.01 19.31 0.66
N LEU A 82 1.57 18.67 -0.45
CA LEU A 82 2.44 17.82 -1.27
C LEU A 82 3.61 18.62 -1.86
N LYS A 83 4.81 18.04 -1.82
CA LYS A 83 6.01 18.65 -2.40
C LYS A 83 6.08 18.41 -3.90
N TRP A 84 6.75 19.32 -4.62
CA TRP A 84 7.01 19.17 -6.04
C TRP A 84 7.77 17.87 -6.33
N GLY A 85 7.48 17.24 -7.47
CA GLY A 85 8.08 15.99 -7.91
C GLY A 85 7.14 14.78 -7.75
N ARG A 86 7.68 13.64 -7.32
CA ARG A 86 6.97 12.36 -7.30
C ARG A 86 5.75 12.37 -6.38
N GLU A 87 5.81 13.08 -5.26
CA GLU A 87 4.69 13.18 -4.32
C GLU A 87 3.48 13.90 -4.95
N LEU A 88 3.70 15.08 -5.54
CA LEU A 88 2.64 15.82 -6.24
C LEU A 88 2.10 15.04 -7.44
N PHE A 89 2.96 14.43 -8.24
CA PHE A 89 2.52 13.63 -9.39
C PHE A 89 1.67 12.43 -8.95
N ARG A 90 2.10 11.70 -7.90
CA ARG A 90 1.33 10.59 -7.32
C ARG A 90 -0.02 11.07 -6.79
N GLY A 91 -0.05 12.21 -6.08
CA GLY A 91 -1.28 12.79 -5.58
C GLY A 91 -2.22 13.22 -6.71
N TRP A 92 -1.69 13.80 -7.77
CA TRP A 92 -2.44 14.20 -8.96
C TRP A 92 -3.07 13.00 -9.67
N VAL A 93 -2.32 11.91 -9.89
CA VAL A 93 -2.85 10.67 -10.49
C VAL A 93 -3.97 10.07 -9.63
N ILE A 94 -3.76 9.94 -8.32
CA ILE A 94 -4.78 9.37 -7.42
C ILE A 94 -6.00 10.28 -7.36
N LEU A 95 -5.83 11.61 -7.36
CA LEU A 95 -6.95 12.56 -7.43
C LEU A 95 -7.86 12.28 -8.63
N TYR A 96 -7.30 12.03 -9.82
CA TYR A 96 -8.10 11.71 -11.00
C TYR A 96 -8.83 10.37 -10.91
N ILE A 97 -8.19 9.35 -10.32
CA ILE A 97 -8.83 8.06 -10.07
C ILE A 97 -10.02 8.25 -9.11
N GLU A 98 -9.81 8.97 -8.01
CA GLU A 98 -10.86 9.30 -7.03
C GLU A 98 -11.99 10.13 -7.66
N SER A 99 -11.66 11.13 -8.48
CA SER A 99 -12.65 11.94 -9.22
C SER A 99 -13.50 11.09 -10.17
N PHE A 100 -12.88 10.16 -10.89
CA PHE A 100 -13.60 9.25 -11.77
C PHE A 100 -14.53 8.31 -10.99
N LEU A 101 -14.05 7.74 -9.89
CA LEU A 101 -14.87 6.87 -9.03
C LEU A 101 -16.04 7.63 -8.40
N LEU A 102 -15.75 8.80 -7.80
CA LEU A 102 -16.75 9.65 -7.16
C LEU A 102 -17.81 10.11 -8.19
N GLY A 103 -17.36 10.54 -9.37
CA GLY A 103 -18.23 10.91 -10.49
C GLY A 103 -19.09 9.74 -10.98
N GLY A 104 -18.53 8.54 -11.09
CA GLY A 104 -19.27 7.34 -11.47
C GLY A 104 -20.35 6.96 -10.46
N VAL A 105 -20.05 7.02 -9.16
CA VAL A 105 -21.03 6.76 -8.09
C VAL A 105 -22.14 7.81 -8.10
N LEU A 106 -21.78 9.10 -8.25
CA LEU A 106 -22.77 10.18 -8.32
C LEU A 106 -23.64 10.10 -9.57
N GLN A 107 -23.07 9.76 -10.73
CA GLN A 107 -23.84 9.56 -11.96
C GLN A 107 -24.81 8.39 -11.82
N PHE A 108 -24.35 7.27 -11.24
CA PHE A 108 -25.18 6.11 -10.98
C PHE A 108 -26.29 6.40 -9.97
N ALA A 109 -26.02 7.16 -8.91
CA ALA A 109 -27.03 7.51 -7.92
C ALA A 109 -28.00 8.60 -8.41
N GLY A 110 -27.49 9.55 -9.20
CA GLY A 110 -28.23 10.68 -9.74
C GLY A 110 -29.33 10.28 -10.73
N GLN A 111 -29.20 9.15 -11.42
CA GLN A 111 -30.27 8.65 -12.30
C GLN A 111 -31.57 8.31 -11.54
N TYR A 112 -31.49 8.05 -10.23
CA TYR A 112 -32.63 7.72 -9.38
C TYR A 112 -33.19 8.94 -8.64
N LEU A 113 -32.52 10.09 -8.67
CA LEU A 113 -32.84 11.25 -7.84
C LEU A 113 -32.83 12.54 -8.67
N ARG A 114 -34.01 13.14 -8.84
CA ARG A 114 -34.30 14.17 -9.85
C ARG A 114 -34.17 15.62 -9.34
N GLN A 115 -33.52 15.87 -8.20
CA GLN A 115 -33.47 17.19 -7.54
C GLN A 115 -32.06 17.59 -7.09
N GLY A 116 -31.68 18.85 -7.35
CA GLY A 116 -30.37 19.42 -7.00
C GLY A 116 -30.09 19.53 -5.50
N SER A 117 -31.13 19.61 -4.65
CA SER A 117 -30.98 19.63 -3.18
C SER A 117 -30.47 18.30 -2.62
N VAL A 118 -30.70 17.19 -3.31
CA VAL A 118 -30.27 15.84 -2.90
C VAL A 118 -28.80 15.60 -3.24
N PHE A 119 -28.18 16.47 -4.05
CA PHE A 119 -26.77 16.38 -4.44
C PHE A 119 -25.83 16.28 -3.24
N PHE A 120 -26.02 17.11 -2.21
CA PHE A 120 -25.15 17.10 -1.03
C PHE A 120 -25.26 15.81 -0.22
N ALA A 121 -26.47 15.26 -0.10
CA ALA A 121 -26.68 13.96 0.53
C ALA A 121 -25.99 12.84 -0.29
N LEU A 122 -26.12 12.89 -1.62
CA LEU A 122 -25.45 11.95 -2.51
C LEU A 122 -23.93 12.06 -2.46
N ALA A 123 -23.38 13.26 -2.34
CA ALA A 123 -21.94 13.48 -2.20
C ALA A 123 -21.39 12.84 -0.91
N VAL A 124 -22.15 12.90 0.19
CA VAL A 124 -21.77 12.23 1.44
C VAL A 124 -21.85 10.70 1.29
N ILE A 125 -22.89 10.17 0.64
CA ILE A 125 -23.00 8.73 0.40
C ILE A 125 -21.86 8.24 -0.50
N SER A 126 -21.57 8.97 -1.58
CA SER A 126 -20.52 8.60 -2.53
C SER A 126 -19.14 8.60 -1.89
N TYR A 127 -18.86 9.52 -0.95
CA TYR A 127 -17.66 9.46 -0.12
C TYR A 127 -17.49 8.11 0.59
N TYR A 128 -18.53 7.59 1.25
CA TYR A 128 -18.45 6.31 1.95
C TYR A 128 -18.33 5.11 1.00
N VAL A 129 -19.00 5.16 -0.15
CA VAL A 129 -18.90 4.10 -1.17
C VAL A 129 -17.48 4.03 -1.72
N VAL A 130 -16.88 5.17 -2.09
CA VAL A 130 -15.51 5.22 -2.61
C VAL A 130 -14.51 4.75 -1.55
N LEU A 131 -14.70 5.13 -0.28
CA LEU A 131 -13.91 4.56 0.83
C LEU A 131 -14.04 3.04 0.95
N GLY A 132 -15.24 2.50 0.77
CA GLY A 132 -15.48 1.05 0.76
C GLY A 132 -14.72 0.36 -0.36
N ILE A 133 -14.79 0.90 -1.58
CA ILE A 133 -14.03 0.41 -2.74
C ILE A 133 -12.53 0.42 -2.44
N TRP A 134 -12.00 1.50 -1.88
CA TRP A 134 -10.58 1.59 -1.53
C TRP A 134 -10.16 0.54 -0.50
N LYS A 135 -10.97 0.33 0.53
CA LYS A 135 -10.73 -0.74 1.52
C LYS A 135 -10.73 -2.12 0.88
N ILE A 136 -11.66 -2.40 -0.03
CA ILE A 136 -11.71 -3.67 -0.75
C ILE A 136 -10.42 -3.86 -1.58
N ILE A 137 -10.01 -2.85 -2.34
CA ILE A 137 -8.76 -2.89 -3.12
C ILE A 137 -7.55 -3.20 -2.22
N LEU A 138 -7.45 -2.54 -1.06
CA LEU A 138 -6.37 -2.79 -0.10
C LEU A 138 -6.41 -4.22 0.46
N LEU A 139 -7.60 -4.73 0.81
CA LEU A 139 -7.76 -6.11 1.30
C LEU A 139 -7.31 -7.15 0.26
N PHE A 140 -7.62 -6.91 -1.02
CA PHE A 140 -7.15 -7.78 -2.11
C PHE A 140 -5.65 -7.64 -2.34
N SER A 141 -5.10 -6.43 -2.23
CA SER A 141 -3.66 -6.18 -2.34
C SER A 141 -2.86 -6.87 -1.21
N GLU A 142 -3.37 -6.85 0.03
CA GLU A 142 -2.72 -7.50 1.17
C GLU A 142 -2.67 -9.02 1.06
N LYS A 143 -3.72 -9.65 0.49
CA LYS A 143 -3.72 -11.10 0.24
C LYS A 143 -2.64 -11.52 -0.77
N GLY A 144 -2.36 -10.68 -1.78
CA GLY A 144 -1.33 -10.96 -2.79
C GLY A 144 0.10 -10.84 -2.27
N ASN A 145 0.34 -10.10 -1.18
CA ASN A 145 1.68 -9.74 -0.72
C ASN A 145 2.17 -10.53 0.51
N ARG A 146 1.48 -11.63 0.84
CA ARG A 146 1.91 -12.56 1.90
C ARG A 146 3.00 -13.51 1.42
N TYR A 147 3.07 -13.78 0.12
CA TYR A 147 4.09 -14.64 -0.46
C TYR A 147 5.25 -13.80 -1.00
N CYS A 148 6.47 -14.23 -0.73
CA CYS A 148 7.68 -13.62 -1.26
C CYS A 148 8.67 -14.69 -1.70
N GLU A 149 9.67 -14.30 -2.49
CA GLU A 149 10.81 -15.15 -2.76
C GLU A 149 11.92 -14.82 -1.78
N VAL A 150 12.59 -15.86 -1.27
CA VAL A 150 13.73 -15.70 -0.39
C VAL A 150 14.90 -16.51 -0.91
N VAL A 151 16.11 -15.97 -0.77
CA VAL A 151 17.35 -16.70 -1.00
C VAL A 151 18.05 -16.85 0.33
N VAL A 152 18.23 -18.09 0.75
CA VAL A 152 18.82 -18.47 2.03
C VAL A 152 20.26 -18.89 1.78
N PHE A 153 21.20 -18.41 2.61
CA PHE A 153 22.64 -18.69 2.49
C PHE A 153 23.14 -19.42 3.74
N PHE A 154 23.89 -20.50 3.52
CA PHE A 154 24.57 -21.26 4.58
C PHE A 154 25.85 -21.90 4.01
N GLY A 155 27.00 -21.53 4.58
CA GLY A 155 28.31 -21.80 4.01
C GLY A 155 28.44 -21.23 2.60
N GLU A 156 28.95 -22.03 1.68
CA GLU A 156 29.09 -21.67 0.26
C GLU A 156 27.81 -21.90 -0.55
N ARG A 157 26.74 -22.38 0.10
CA ARG A 157 25.50 -22.77 -0.58
C ARG A 157 24.41 -21.74 -0.39
N ASN A 158 23.54 -21.69 -1.39
CA ASN A 158 22.31 -20.94 -1.30
C ASN A 158 21.14 -21.73 -1.89
N CYS A 159 19.95 -21.43 -1.42
CA CYS A 159 18.71 -22.02 -1.91
C CYS A 159 17.66 -20.92 -2.08
N ARG A 160 17.00 -20.89 -3.24
CA ARG A 160 15.87 -20.00 -3.51
C ARG A 160 14.58 -20.73 -3.19
N LEU A 161 13.77 -20.13 -2.33
CA LEU A 161 12.56 -20.71 -1.78
C LEU A 161 11.41 -19.71 -1.90
N ARG A 162 10.18 -20.22 -1.97
CA ARG A 162 8.99 -19.41 -1.79
C ARG A 162 8.64 -19.39 -0.31
N ALA A 163 8.42 -18.20 0.23
CA ALA A 163 8.16 -18.01 1.64
C ALA A 163 6.84 -17.29 1.90
N LEU A 164 6.14 -17.68 2.96
CA LEU A 164 4.99 -16.99 3.50
C LEU A 164 5.44 -16.04 4.61
N ILE A 165 5.18 -14.75 4.47
CA ILE A 165 5.30 -13.77 5.55
C ILE A 165 4.06 -13.94 6.43
N ASP A 166 4.21 -14.67 7.52
CA ASP A 166 3.12 -14.96 8.44
C ASP A 166 3.08 -13.94 9.56
N THR A 167 2.16 -12.97 9.44
CA THR A 167 1.94 -11.96 10.48
C THR A 167 1.51 -12.55 11.83
N GLY A 168 1.04 -13.80 11.86
CA GLY A 168 0.70 -14.53 13.09
C GLY A 168 1.87 -15.24 13.74
N ASN A 169 3.02 -15.35 13.08
CA ASN A 169 4.20 -15.99 13.64
C ASN A 169 4.88 -15.07 14.67
N THR A 170 4.63 -15.32 15.95
CA THR A 170 5.26 -14.62 17.08
C THR A 170 6.43 -15.40 17.69
N LEU A 171 6.96 -16.41 17.01
CA LEU A 171 7.99 -17.29 17.54
C LEU A 171 9.30 -16.50 17.77
N LYS A 172 9.82 -16.57 18.99
CA LYS A 172 11.07 -15.91 19.40
C LYS A 172 11.93 -16.86 20.19
N ASP A 173 13.25 -16.70 20.07
CA ASP A 173 14.18 -17.39 20.96
C ASP A 173 13.93 -16.95 22.41
N THR A 174 13.83 -17.89 23.33
CA THR A 174 13.57 -17.59 24.74
C THR A 174 14.76 -16.86 25.37
N VAL A 175 15.98 -17.15 24.89
CA VAL A 175 17.25 -16.60 25.37
C VAL A 175 17.59 -15.30 24.66
N SER A 176 17.79 -15.31 23.34
CA SER A 176 18.23 -14.11 22.60
C SER A 176 17.10 -13.13 22.26
N LYS A 177 15.83 -13.53 22.40
CA LYS A 177 14.64 -12.79 21.97
C LYS A 177 14.55 -12.52 20.47
N ASP A 178 15.43 -13.13 19.68
CA ASP A 178 15.42 -12.95 18.24
C ASP A 178 14.21 -13.62 17.59
N PRO A 179 13.64 -13.01 16.54
CA PRO A 179 12.55 -13.63 15.80
C PRO A 179 13.02 -14.90 15.10
N VAL A 180 12.15 -15.91 15.10
CA VAL A 180 12.44 -17.23 14.52
C VAL A 180 11.56 -17.45 13.29
N SER A 181 12.20 -17.58 12.13
CA SER A 181 11.55 -18.04 10.90
C SER A 181 11.57 -19.57 10.86
N VAL A 182 10.65 -20.20 10.13
CA VAL A 182 10.53 -21.67 10.05
C VAL A 182 10.79 -22.11 8.61
N MET A 183 11.55 -23.18 8.40
CA MET A 183 11.84 -23.74 7.08
C MET A 183 11.58 -25.24 7.08
N ASP A 184 11.15 -25.78 5.95
CA ASP A 184 10.91 -27.21 5.82
C ASP A 184 12.22 -28.02 5.90
N GLN A 185 12.12 -29.27 6.37
CA GLN A 185 13.29 -30.13 6.53
C GLN A 185 13.94 -30.48 5.18
N ALA A 186 13.17 -30.57 4.09
CA ALA A 186 13.66 -30.90 2.77
C ALA A 186 14.62 -29.81 2.21
N SER A 187 14.29 -28.54 2.41
CA SER A 187 15.12 -27.41 1.99
C SER A 187 16.34 -27.26 2.88
N VAL A 188 16.21 -27.52 4.19
CA VAL A 188 17.37 -27.58 5.10
C VAL A 188 18.35 -28.66 4.65
N LYS A 189 17.88 -29.88 4.39
CA LYS A 189 18.72 -31.00 3.93
C LYS A 189 19.42 -30.68 2.61
N ARG A 190 18.74 -30.02 1.67
CA ARG A 190 19.34 -29.56 0.40
C ARG A 190 20.44 -28.52 0.62
N LEU A 191 20.21 -27.59 1.55
CA LEU A 191 21.16 -26.53 1.85
C LEU A 191 22.39 -27.05 2.61
N THR A 192 22.22 -28.03 3.50
CA THR A 192 23.29 -28.56 4.36
C THR A 192 23.93 -29.87 3.86
N GLU A 193 23.50 -30.41 2.71
CA GLU A 193 23.88 -31.75 2.21
C GLU A 193 23.60 -32.89 3.17
N GLY A 194 22.58 -32.73 4.01
CA GLY A 194 22.31 -33.70 5.08
C GLY A 194 23.34 -33.71 6.20
N LYS A 195 24.39 -32.86 6.17
CA LYS A 195 25.22 -32.59 7.35
C LYS A 195 24.37 -31.81 8.34
N GLN A 196 24.40 -32.24 9.60
CA GLN A 196 23.73 -31.52 10.67
C GLN A 196 24.57 -30.29 11.04
N PRO A 197 24.01 -29.07 11.03
CA PRO A 197 24.63 -27.89 11.61
C PRO A 197 25.22 -28.18 13.00
N GLU A 198 26.43 -27.69 13.27
CA GLU A 198 27.12 -28.01 14.53
C GLU A 198 26.46 -27.37 15.77
N ARG A 199 25.62 -26.36 15.58
CA ARG A 199 25.01 -25.58 16.66
C ARG A 199 23.50 -25.45 16.47
N PHE A 200 22.76 -26.37 17.08
CA PHE A 200 21.31 -26.27 17.20
C PHE A 200 20.87 -25.84 18.59
N ARG A 201 19.72 -25.19 18.64
CA ARG A 201 18.95 -24.92 19.86
C ARG A 201 17.53 -25.39 19.65
N TYR A 202 16.85 -25.81 20.71
CA TYR A 202 15.44 -26.17 20.62
C TYR A 202 14.57 -24.99 21.03
N ILE A 203 13.69 -24.56 20.12
CA ILE A 203 12.75 -23.47 20.36
C ILE A 203 11.39 -24.08 20.70
N PRO A 204 10.83 -23.79 21.89
CA PRO A 204 9.47 -24.20 22.21
C PRO A 204 8.48 -23.43 21.33
N TYR A 205 7.48 -24.13 20.82
CA TYR A 205 6.43 -23.55 19.99
C TYR A 205 5.05 -24.09 20.39
N HIS A 206 4.04 -23.35 19.97
CA HIS A 206 2.64 -23.71 20.09
C HIS A 206 2.00 -23.64 18.70
N SER A 207 1.19 -24.63 18.33
CA SER A 207 0.47 -24.62 17.07
C SER A 207 -0.97 -25.11 17.23
N ILE A 208 -1.79 -24.86 16.22
CA ILE A 208 -3.15 -25.38 16.14
C ILE A 208 -3.04 -26.91 16.00
N GLY A 209 -3.32 -27.63 17.09
CA GLY A 209 -3.21 -29.09 17.18
C GLY A 209 -2.08 -29.61 18.06
N LYS A 210 -1.10 -28.77 18.43
CA LYS A 210 -0.01 -29.15 19.33
C LYS A 210 0.22 -28.08 20.39
N LYS A 211 -0.26 -28.37 21.61
CA LYS A 211 -0.19 -27.43 22.75
C LYS A 211 1.25 -27.14 23.18
N GLU A 212 2.12 -28.13 23.14
CA GLU A 212 3.54 -27.97 23.47
C GLU A 212 4.36 -28.75 22.45
N GLY A 213 5.26 -28.05 21.76
CA GLY A 213 6.21 -28.65 20.84
C GLY A 213 7.56 -27.98 20.96
N VAL A 214 8.59 -28.66 20.44
CA VAL A 214 9.94 -28.11 20.30
C VAL A 214 10.40 -28.30 18.85
N MET A 215 11.03 -27.28 18.29
CA MET A 215 11.66 -27.35 16.97
C MET A 215 13.16 -27.08 17.09
N PRO A 216 14.03 -27.85 16.41
CA PRO A 216 15.43 -27.50 16.31
C PRO A 216 15.58 -26.24 15.44
N ALA A 217 16.39 -25.30 15.89
CA ALA A 217 16.70 -24.07 15.19
C ALA A 217 18.20 -23.81 15.19
N PHE A 218 18.68 -23.19 14.11
CA PHE A 218 20.08 -22.83 13.95
C PHE A 218 20.20 -21.49 13.24
N ARG A 219 21.38 -20.88 13.37
CA ARG A 219 21.70 -19.62 12.69
C ARG A 219 22.14 -19.92 11.28
N MET A 220 21.57 -19.20 10.33
CA MET A 220 22.05 -19.18 8.95
C MET A 220 22.97 -18.00 8.75
N ASP A 221 23.71 -17.96 7.64
CA ASP A 221 24.61 -16.84 7.40
C ASP A 221 23.82 -15.61 6.98
N LYS A 222 22.86 -15.80 6.08
CA LYS A 222 22.05 -14.69 5.53
C LYS A 222 20.74 -15.17 4.95
N ILE A 223 19.70 -14.36 5.07
CA ILE A 223 18.47 -14.45 4.25
C ILE A 223 18.32 -13.17 3.45
N GLN A 224 18.10 -13.32 2.15
CA GLN A 224 17.75 -12.23 1.25
C GLN A 224 16.28 -12.36 0.85
N ILE A 225 15.45 -11.41 1.29
CA ILE A 225 14.01 -11.38 1.02
C ILE A 225 13.76 -10.47 -0.19
N ILE A 226 13.15 -11.04 -1.23
CA ILE A 226 12.86 -10.37 -2.49
C ILE A 226 11.36 -10.08 -2.53
N ARG A 227 11.00 -8.79 -2.45
CA ARG A 227 9.60 -8.35 -2.40
C ARG A 227 9.45 -6.98 -3.05
N ASP A 228 8.42 -6.83 -3.89
CA ASP A 228 8.05 -5.54 -4.51
C ASP A 228 9.22 -4.83 -5.21
N GLY A 229 10.15 -5.60 -5.80
CA GLY A 229 11.37 -5.09 -6.46
C GLY A 229 12.50 -4.65 -5.52
N TYR A 230 12.34 -4.82 -4.21
CA TYR A 230 13.37 -4.55 -3.19
C TYR A 230 13.99 -5.85 -2.68
N ARG A 231 15.25 -5.74 -2.25
CA ARG A 231 15.97 -6.82 -1.57
C ARG A 231 16.28 -6.39 -0.13
N ILE A 232 15.80 -7.17 0.84
CA ILE A 232 16.07 -6.98 2.26
C ILE A 232 17.06 -8.05 2.68
N ASN A 233 18.24 -7.63 3.14
CA ASN A 233 19.26 -8.56 3.63
C ASN A 233 19.19 -8.63 5.15
N VAL A 234 19.08 -9.84 5.68
CA VAL A 234 19.12 -10.15 7.10
C VAL A 234 20.33 -11.06 7.33
N GLU A 235 21.30 -10.56 8.10
CA GLU A 235 22.49 -11.32 8.47
C GLU A 235 22.23 -12.12 9.75
N TYR A 236 22.80 -13.32 9.84
CA TYR A 236 22.69 -14.22 10.98
C TYR A 236 21.25 -14.52 11.48
N PRO A 237 20.25 -14.78 10.61
CA PRO A 237 18.89 -15.04 11.06
C PRO A 237 18.76 -16.40 11.76
N LEU A 238 17.85 -16.49 12.74
CA LEU A 238 17.52 -17.74 13.41
C LEU A 238 16.39 -18.45 12.66
N VAL A 239 16.63 -19.68 12.24
CA VAL A 239 15.69 -20.49 11.46
C VAL A 239 15.44 -21.82 12.16
N ALA A 240 14.18 -22.08 12.49
CA ALA A 240 13.68 -23.36 12.97
C ALA A 240 13.39 -24.31 11.81
N VAL A 241 13.61 -25.60 12.03
CA VAL A 241 13.35 -26.67 11.07
C VAL A 241 12.06 -27.37 11.44
N CYS A 242 11.10 -27.35 10.53
CA CYS A 242 9.86 -28.11 10.63
C CYS A 242 10.05 -29.47 9.94
N GLU A 243 9.76 -30.56 10.65
CA GLU A 243 9.84 -31.92 10.09
C GLU A 243 8.71 -32.21 9.09
N GLU A 244 7.55 -31.58 9.29
CA GLU A 244 6.40 -31.67 8.40
C GLU A 244 6.55 -30.72 7.21
N GLU A 245 6.01 -31.10 6.05
CA GLU A 245 5.92 -30.21 4.89
C GLU A 245 5.05 -28.99 5.23
N LEU A 246 5.58 -27.80 4.93
CA LEU A 246 4.92 -26.54 5.23
C LEU A 246 3.77 -26.27 4.25
N GLY A 247 2.60 -26.86 4.54
CA GLY A 247 1.30 -26.48 3.98
C GLY A 247 1.06 -26.82 2.49
N SER A 248 -0.21 -26.83 2.11
CA SER A 248 -0.70 -27.16 0.75
C SER A 248 -0.50 -26.07 -0.31
N GLU A 249 0.05 -24.90 0.05
CA GLU A 249 0.11 -23.70 -0.82
C GLU A 249 1.49 -23.42 -1.43
N ASN A 250 2.34 -24.45 -1.60
CA ASN A 250 3.63 -24.37 -2.30
C ASN A 250 4.64 -23.35 -1.72
N TYR A 251 4.71 -23.17 -0.40
CA TYR A 251 5.79 -22.42 0.26
C TYR A 251 6.67 -23.35 1.10
N GLN A 252 7.96 -23.07 1.16
CA GLN A 252 8.97 -23.89 1.86
C GLN A 252 9.49 -23.22 3.14
N MET A 253 9.07 -21.99 3.39
CA MET A 253 9.54 -21.19 4.52
C MET A 253 8.44 -20.25 5.03
N ILE A 254 8.36 -20.07 6.34
CA ILE A 254 7.55 -19.07 7.02
C ILE A 254 8.50 -18.01 7.59
N ILE A 255 8.36 -16.78 7.12
CA ILE A 255 9.14 -15.63 7.59
C ILE A 255 8.43 -14.97 8.76
N ASN A 256 9.14 -14.82 9.87
CA ASN A 256 8.68 -14.00 10.98
C ASN A 256 8.69 -12.50 10.59
N PRO A 257 7.58 -11.76 10.75
CA PRO A 257 7.48 -10.37 10.31
C PRO A 257 8.45 -9.43 11.02
N ASP A 258 8.83 -9.72 12.26
CA ASP A 258 9.77 -8.91 13.04
C ASP A 258 11.18 -8.91 12.43
N ILE A 259 11.50 -9.94 11.62
CA ILE A 259 12.79 -9.99 10.89
C ILE A 259 12.92 -8.86 9.87
N LEU A 260 11.79 -8.36 9.35
CA LEU A 260 11.75 -7.29 8.36
C LEU A 260 12.06 -5.92 8.97
N ALA A 261 11.88 -5.76 10.29
CA ALA A 261 12.18 -4.52 10.99
C ALA A 261 13.69 -4.33 11.23
N GLY A 262 14.46 -5.43 11.35
CA GLY A 262 15.91 -5.40 11.57
C GLY A 262 16.76 -5.49 10.30
N GLY A 263 16.16 -5.80 9.14
CA GLY A 263 16.88 -6.00 7.88
C GLY A 263 17.42 -4.70 7.25
N LYS A 264 18.64 -4.74 6.70
CA LYS A 264 19.16 -3.63 5.90
C LYS A 264 18.50 -3.66 4.53
N LYS A 265 17.81 -2.57 4.17
CA LYS A 265 17.21 -2.40 2.84
C LYS A 265 18.26 -1.89 1.86
N ASN A 266 18.70 -2.76 0.94
CA ASN A 266 19.51 -2.34 -0.20
C ASN A 266 18.61 -2.23 -1.43
N GLY A 267 18.44 -1.00 -1.92
CA GLY A 267 17.70 -0.73 -3.14
C GLY A 267 18.54 -1.03 -4.37
N ASP A 268 18.80 -2.30 -4.66
CA ASP A 268 19.29 -2.68 -5.98
C ASP A 268 18.11 -2.79 -6.92
N LYS A 269 17.87 -1.73 -7.69
CA LYS A 269 17.14 -1.86 -8.95
C LYS A 269 17.93 -2.83 -9.80
N SER A 270 17.45 -4.08 -9.91
CA SER A 270 18.01 -5.01 -10.87
C SER A 270 17.90 -4.37 -12.25
N SER A 271 19.03 -3.91 -12.79
CA SER A 271 19.21 -3.55 -14.17
C SER A 271 18.91 -4.79 -15.01
N SER A 272 17.74 -4.82 -15.64
CA SER A 272 17.46 -5.75 -16.72
C SER A 272 18.27 -5.33 -17.94
N SER A 273 19.54 -5.71 -17.98
CA SER A 273 20.33 -5.76 -19.20
C SER A 273 19.95 -7.02 -19.96
N THR A 274 18.89 -6.94 -20.76
CA THR A 274 18.70 -7.88 -21.87
C THR A 274 19.45 -7.29 -23.06
N SER A 275 20.69 -7.71 -23.24
CA SER A 275 21.37 -7.64 -24.53
C SER A 275 20.76 -8.68 -25.46
N VAL A 276 20.40 -8.24 -26.67
CA VAL A 276 20.10 -9.06 -27.84
C VAL A 276 21.27 -9.98 -28.17
#